data_AF-A0A815JST6-F1
#
_entry.id   AF-A0A815JST6-F1
#
_cell.length_a   1.000
_cell.length_b   1.000
_cell.length_c   1.000
_cell.angle_alpha   90.00
_cell.angle_beta   90.00
_cell.angle_gamma   90.00
#
_symmetry.space_group_name_H-M   'P 1'
#
loop_
_entity.id
_entity.type
_entity.pdbx_description
1 polymer ?
#
loop_
_entity_poly.entity_id
_entity_poly.type
_entity_poly.pdbx_seq_one_letter_code
_entity_poly.pdbx_strand_id
1 'polypeptide(L)'
;MRNERLKSRGINITQKSYASSLRPTDAVLICPGCMLLVCHDCQRHETNRNQYRAMFVFNCTIDENRIVHVYDPEPVNTKKEQEVQDDILRPILCSEYGIELDGYEPKEELYHFANVLASH
;
A
#
# COMPACT_ATOMS: atom_id res chain seq x y z
N MET A 1 57.59 21.70 14.83
CA MET A 1 56.89 21.03 13.71
C MET A 1 56.70 19.56 14.05
N ARG A 2 55.45 19.12 14.24
CA ARG A 2 54.98 17.74 13.99
C ARG A 2 53.46 17.75 14.11
N ASN A 3 52.81 17.76 12.96
CA ASN A 3 51.38 17.55 12.78
C ASN A 3 51.08 16.06 13.04
N GLU A 4 50.26 15.75 14.04
CA GLU A 4 49.70 14.41 14.19
C GLU A 4 48.31 14.35 13.55
N ARG A 5 48.28 13.70 12.39
CA ARG A 5 47.08 13.26 11.66
C ARG A 5 46.07 12.60 12.61
N LEU A 6 44.89 13.20 12.75
CA LEU A 6 43.70 12.50 13.25
C LEU A 6 43.42 11.31 12.33
N LYS A 7 43.68 10.09 12.83
CA LYS A 7 43.29 8.85 12.16
C LYS A 7 41.76 8.77 12.20
N SER A 8 41.12 8.90 11.04
CA SER A 8 39.71 8.58 10.86
C SER A 8 39.48 7.11 11.19
N ARG A 9 38.88 6.85 12.36
CA ARG A 9 38.37 5.53 12.71
C ARG A 9 37.17 5.29 11.80
N GLY A 10 37.35 4.45 10.78
CA GLY A 10 36.25 3.99 9.94
C GLY A 10 35.20 3.32 10.81
N ILE A 11 34.00 3.89 10.81
CA ILE A 11 32.83 3.30 11.45
C ILE A 11 32.38 2.15 10.56
N ASN A 12 32.70 0.91 10.94
CA ASN A 12 32.09 -0.28 10.35
C ASN A 12 30.67 -0.39 10.92
N ILE A 13 29.69 0.25 10.28
CA ILE A 13 28.27 0.02 10.56
C ILE A 13 27.93 -1.33 9.93
N THR A 14 28.07 -2.40 10.70
CA THR A 14 27.45 -3.69 10.37
C THR A 14 25.93 -3.47 10.36
N GLN A 15 25.33 -3.36 9.19
CA GLN A 15 23.89 -3.17 8.94
C GLN A 15 23.00 -4.33 9.44
N LYS A 16 23.53 -5.26 10.25
CA LYS A 16 22.93 -6.56 10.51
C LYS A 16 21.99 -6.62 11.74
N SER A 17 21.91 -5.57 12.55
CA SER A 17 21.19 -5.63 13.85
C SER A 17 19.79 -5.01 13.88
N TYR A 18 19.36 -4.27 12.85
CA TYR A 18 18.02 -3.66 12.81
C TYR A 18 16.99 -4.43 11.96
N ALA A 19 17.44 -5.33 11.08
CA ALA A 19 16.54 -6.10 10.21
C ALA A 19 15.84 -7.28 10.92
N SER A 20 16.31 -7.70 12.09
CA SER A 20 15.83 -8.92 12.76
C SER A 20 14.52 -8.75 13.55
N SER A 21 14.06 -7.52 13.79
CA SER A 21 12.83 -7.27 14.57
C SER A 21 11.71 -6.63 13.75
N LEU A 22 11.91 -6.42 12.44
CA LEU A 22 10.90 -5.88 11.56
C LEU A 22 10.24 -7.02 10.79
N ARG A 23 8.90 -7.00 10.78
CA ARG A 23 8.09 -7.83 9.88
C ARG A 23 8.61 -7.62 8.45
N PRO A 24 8.85 -8.68 7.67
CA PRO A 24 9.10 -8.52 6.24
C PRO A 24 7.81 -8.04 5.56
N THR A 25 7.97 -7.12 4.61
CA THR A 25 6.88 -6.75 3.71
C THR A 25 6.72 -7.81 2.63
N ASP A 26 5.49 -8.00 2.12
CA ASP A 26 5.23 -9.01 1.09
C ASP A 26 5.71 -8.57 -0.30
N ALA A 27 5.71 -7.28 -0.59
CA ALA A 27 6.20 -6.69 -1.83
C ALA A 27 6.42 -5.17 -1.71
N VAL A 28 7.15 -4.62 -2.67
CA VAL A 28 7.18 -3.20 -2.98
C VAL A 28 6.31 -2.96 -4.22
N LEU A 29 5.36 -2.00 -4.14
CA LEU A 29 4.34 -1.79 -5.16
C LEU A 29 4.62 -0.55 -6.00
N ILE A 30 4.47 -0.67 -7.31
CA ILE A 30 4.79 0.35 -8.30
C ILE A 30 3.59 0.59 -9.23
N CYS A 31 3.31 1.85 -9.55
CA CYS A 31 2.31 2.23 -10.54
C CYS A 31 2.71 1.73 -11.95
N PRO A 32 1.89 0.94 -12.66
CA PRO A 32 2.24 0.44 -14.00
C PRO A 32 2.30 1.53 -15.08
N GLY A 33 1.65 2.68 -14.88
CA GLY A 33 1.62 3.76 -15.86
C GLY A 33 2.86 4.65 -15.86
N CYS A 34 3.33 5.06 -14.67
CA CYS A 34 4.48 5.97 -14.53
C CYS A 34 5.70 5.35 -13.83
N MET A 35 5.62 4.07 -13.43
CA MET A 35 6.70 3.35 -12.73
C MET A 35 7.13 3.99 -11.40
N LEU A 36 6.28 4.82 -10.81
CA LEU A 36 6.53 5.39 -9.49
C LEU A 36 6.14 4.43 -8.39
N LEU A 37 6.96 4.41 -7.35
CA LEU A 37 6.72 3.68 -6.12
C LEU A 37 5.43 4.19 -5.45
N VAL A 38 4.48 3.29 -5.17
CA VAL A 38 3.22 3.63 -4.49
C VAL A 38 3.10 3.04 -3.08
N CYS A 39 3.83 1.96 -2.78
CA CYS A 39 3.87 1.40 -1.44
C CYS A 39 5.17 0.65 -1.17
N HIS A 40 5.76 0.85 0.02
CA HIS A 40 6.95 0.12 0.48
C HIS A 40 6.61 -0.98 1.51
N ASP A 41 5.47 -0.86 2.21
CA ASP A 41 5.04 -1.86 3.18
C ASP A 41 3.60 -2.28 2.92
N CYS A 42 3.45 -3.46 2.33
CA CYS A 42 2.18 -4.08 2.07
C CYS A 42 2.12 -5.52 2.58
N GLN A 43 0.90 -5.99 2.76
CA GLN A 43 0.60 -7.39 3.01
C GLN A 43 -0.20 -7.93 1.83
N ARG A 44 0.17 -9.10 1.34
CA ARG A 44 -0.57 -9.80 0.29
C ARG A 44 -1.86 -10.35 0.86
N HIS A 45 -2.95 -10.24 0.10
CA HIS A 45 -4.22 -10.81 0.49
C HIS A 45 -4.13 -12.35 0.55
N GLU A 46 -4.85 -12.97 1.50
CA GLU A 46 -4.79 -14.44 1.70
C GLU A 46 -5.39 -15.19 0.50
N THR A 47 -6.56 -14.74 0.03
CA THR A 47 -7.28 -15.34 -1.11
C THR A 47 -6.70 -14.99 -2.48
N ASN A 48 -6.34 -13.73 -2.73
CA ASN A 48 -5.85 -13.28 -4.02
C ASN A 48 -4.38 -12.84 -3.94
N ARG A 49 -3.49 -13.62 -4.57
CA ARG A 49 -2.05 -13.39 -4.51
C ARG A 49 -1.58 -12.11 -5.23
N ASN A 50 -2.40 -11.55 -6.12
CA ASN A 50 -2.07 -10.33 -6.84
C ASN A 50 -2.71 -9.09 -6.21
N GLN A 51 -3.40 -9.26 -5.07
CA GLN A 51 -3.96 -8.16 -4.30
C GLN A 51 -3.13 -7.91 -3.05
N TYR A 52 -2.97 -6.65 -2.72
CA TYR A 52 -2.19 -6.20 -1.57
C TYR A 52 -2.98 -5.18 -0.76
N ARG A 53 -2.82 -5.23 0.56
CA ARG A 53 -3.35 -4.25 1.49
C ARG A 53 -2.20 -3.48 2.14
N ALA A 54 -2.39 -2.18 2.36
CA ALA A 54 -1.41 -1.33 3.00
C ALA A 54 -2.07 -0.29 3.91
N MET A 55 -1.38 0.10 4.97
CA MET A 55 -1.79 1.21 5.84
C MET A 55 -1.32 2.56 5.28
N PHE A 56 -0.14 2.58 4.64
CA PHE A 56 0.51 3.80 4.19
C PHE A 56 0.97 3.69 2.73
N VAL A 57 0.75 4.77 1.99
CA VAL A 57 1.00 4.85 0.54
C VAL A 57 1.68 6.16 0.18
N PHE A 58 2.30 6.20 -0.99
CA PHE A 58 2.90 7.39 -1.59
C PHE A 58 2.38 7.55 -3.01
N ASN A 59 2.39 8.77 -3.56
CA ASN A 59 2.01 9.03 -4.96
C ASN A 59 0.60 8.51 -5.31
N CYS A 60 -0.30 8.50 -4.32
CA CYS A 60 -1.70 8.10 -4.46
C CYS A 60 -2.62 9.24 -4.01
N THR A 61 -3.79 9.32 -4.63
CA THR A 61 -4.92 10.18 -4.25
C THR A 61 -6.18 9.35 -4.15
N ILE A 62 -7.06 9.70 -3.20
CA ILE A 62 -8.37 9.06 -3.07
C ILE A 62 -9.40 9.94 -3.78
N ASP A 63 -10.20 9.35 -4.66
CA ASP A 63 -11.36 10.05 -5.21
C ASP A 63 -12.50 10.02 -4.21
N GLU A 64 -12.62 11.10 -3.41
CA GLU A 64 -13.64 11.22 -2.39
C GLU A 64 -15.07 11.35 -2.94
N ASN A 65 -15.22 11.61 -4.24
CA ASN A 65 -16.53 11.80 -4.88
C ASN A 65 -17.08 10.50 -5.47
N ARG A 66 -16.25 9.46 -5.61
CA ARG A 66 -16.66 8.15 -6.10
C ARG A 66 -16.71 7.11 -5.00
N ILE A 67 -17.77 6.32 -5.04
CA ILE A 67 -17.97 5.14 -4.19
C ILE A 67 -18.14 3.93 -5.11
N VAL A 68 -17.42 2.87 -4.79
CA VAL A 68 -17.56 1.54 -5.39
C VAL A 68 -18.16 0.65 -4.31
N HIS A 69 -19.32 0.06 -4.60
CA HIS A 69 -19.95 -0.90 -3.71
C HIS A 69 -19.38 -2.29 -4.01
N VAL A 70 -18.89 -2.97 -2.97
CA VAL A 70 -18.48 -4.38 -3.07
C VAL A 70 -19.76 -5.23 -3.04
N TYR A 71 -20.40 -5.46 -4.20
CA TYR A 71 -21.54 -6.37 -4.30
C TYR A 71 -21.08 -7.75 -4.75
N ASP A 72 -21.25 -8.76 -3.89
CA ASP A 72 -21.55 -10.11 -4.33
C ASP A 72 -23.07 -10.19 -4.63
N PRO A 73 -23.50 -10.53 -5.85
CA PRO A 73 -24.92 -10.59 -6.18
C PRO A 73 -25.53 -11.90 -5.69
N GLU A 74 -25.95 -11.95 -4.42
CA GLU A 74 -26.97 -12.90 -3.96
C GLU A 74 -28.35 -12.20 -3.89
N PRO A 75 -29.42 -12.77 -4.46
CA PRO A 75 -30.73 -12.13 -4.47
C PRO A 75 -31.41 -12.36 -3.12
N VAL A 76 -31.34 -11.39 -2.20
CA VAL A 76 -32.09 -11.48 -0.94
C VAL A 76 -33.09 -10.34 -0.79
N ASN A 77 -34.32 -10.78 -0.54
CA ASN A 77 -35.57 -10.05 -0.40
C ASN A 77 -35.57 -9.15 0.86
N THR A 78 -35.88 -7.87 0.69
CA THR A 78 -36.41 -6.90 1.68
C THR A 78 -35.73 -6.76 3.05
N LYS A 79 -35.25 -5.52 3.33
CA LYS A 79 -34.86 -4.89 4.62
C LYS A 79 -33.37 -4.89 5.00
N LYS A 80 -32.51 -4.21 4.24
CA LYS A 80 -31.16 -3.80 4.71
C LYS A 80 -30.74 -2.47 4.06
N GLU A 81 -31.28 -1.35 4.55
CA GLU A 81 -30.76 -0.01 4.21
C GLU A 81 -29.62 0.44 5.14
N GLN A 82 -29.42 -0.25 6.28
CA GLN A 82 -28.42 0.12 7.30
C GLN A 82 -27.08 -0.66 7.22
N GLU A 83 -26.98 -1.74 6.44
CA GLU A 83 -25.71 -2.50 6.26
C GLU A 83 -24.94 -2.09 4.99
N VAL A 84 -25.51 -1.24 4.13
CA VAL A 84 -24.91 -0.83 2.83
C VAL A 84 -23.70 0.09 3.01
N GLN A 85 -23.50 0.63 4.20
CA GLN A 85 -22.45 1.61 4.49
C GLN A 85 -21.10 0.98 4.85
N ASP A 86 -21.08 -0.32 5.19
CA ASP A 86 -19.89 -1.02 5.69
C ASP A 86 -18.93 -1.46 4.58
N ASP A 87 -19.41 -1.68 3.35
CA ASP A 87 -18.60 -2.17 2.22
C ASP A 87 -18.37 -1.08 1.16
N ILE A 88 -18.04 0.12 1.61
CA ILE A 88 -17.72 1.26 0.73
C ILE A 88 -16.23 1.29 0.44
N LEU A 89 -15.87 1.15 -0.83
CA LEU A 89 -14.53 1.45 -1.32
C LEU A 89 -14.52 2.79 -2.08
N ARG A 90 -13.50 3.60 -1.85
CA ARG A 90 -13.23 4.83 -2.60
C ARG A 90 -12.06 4.60 -3.54
N PRO A 91 -12.14 4.90 -4.85
CA PRO A 91 -11.05 4.64 -5.77
C PRO A 91 -9.74 5.31 -5.34
N ILE A 92 -8.64 4.57 -5.44
CA ILE A 92 -7.28 5.10 -5.28
C ILE A 92 -6.70 5.30 -6.67
N LEU A 93 -6.21 6.51 -6.96
CA LEU A 93 -5.55 6.84 -8.20
C LEU A 93 -4.09 7.19 -7.98
N CYS A 94 -3.23 6.81 -8.93
CA CYS A 94 -1.87 7.33 -8.96
C CYS A 94 -1.91 8.85 -9.16
N SER A 95 -1.29 9.63 -8.27
CA SER A 95 -1.30 11.10 -8.35
C SER A 95 -0.63 11.65 -9.61
N GLU A 96 0.30 10.90 -10.19
CA GLU A 96 1.14 11.36 -11.30
C GLU A 96 0.61 10.94 -12.67
N TYR A 97 0.04 9.73 -12.78
CA TYR A 97 -0.50 9.21 -14.05
C TYR A 97 -2.03 9.19 -14.11
N GLY A 98 -2.70 9.22 -12.96
CA GLY A 98 -4.16 9.23 -12.87
C GLY A 98 -4.85 7.88 -13.09
N ILE A 99 -4.12 6.77 -13.21
CA ILE A 99 -4.76 5.44 -13.27
C ILE A 99 -5.29 5.01 -11.92
N GLU A 100 -6.40 4.28 -11.95
CA GLU A 100 -7.00 3.63 -10.80
C GLU A 100 -6.19 2.38 -10.41
N LEU A 101 -5.70 2.38 -9.18
CA LEU A 101 -4.83 1.35 -8.62
C LEU A 101 -5.61 0.28 -7.84
N ASP A 102 -6.77 0.63 -7.29
CA ASP A 102 -7.88 -0.18 -6.74
C ASP A 102 -8.70 0.70 -5.76
N GLY A 103 -8.97 0.29 -4.52
CA GLY A 103 -9.88 0.98 -3.59
C GLY A 103 -9.34 1.21 -2.17
N TYR A 104 -9.76 2.29 -1.54
CA TYR A 104 -9.53 2.66 -0.14
C TYR A 104 -10.78 2.33 0.68
N GLU A 105 -10.61 1.61 1.77
CA GLU A 105 -11.66 1.20 2.71
C GLU A 105 -11.65 2.14 3.93
N PRO A 106 -12.61 3.09 4.05
CA PRO A 106 -12.57 4.10 5.11
C PRO A 106 -12.78 3.53 6.52
N LYS A 107 -13.42 2.36 6.64
CA LYS A 107 -13.75 1.73 7.92
C LYS A 107 -12.50 1.18 8.63
N GLU A 108 -11.68 0.47 7.88
CA GLU A 108 -10.44 -0.14 8.37
C GLU A 108 -9.21 0.75 8.09
N GLU A 109 -9.41 1.89 7.42
CA GLU A 109 -8.35 2.81 6.97
C GLU A 109 -7.28 2.09 6.13
N LEU A 110 -7.72 1.15 5.28
CA LEU A 110 -6.86 0.30 4.46
C LEU A 110 -6.89 0.71 3.00
N TYR A 111 -5.71 0.70 2.38
CA TYR A 111 -5.54 0.79 0.94
C TYR A 111 -5.45 -0.60 0.35
N HIS A 112 -6.31 -0.90 -0.62
CA HIS A 112 -6.25 -2.11 -1.43
C HIS A 112 -5.60 -1.78 -2.78
N PHE A 113 -4.86 -2.73 -3.32
CA PHE A 113 -4.15 -2.62 -4.60
C PHE A 113 -4.33 -3.90 -5.40
N ALA A 114 -4.82 -3.77 -6.63
CA ALA A 114 -4.97 -4.86 -7.59
C ALA A 114 -4.28 -4.56 -8.93
N ASN A 115 -4.15 -3.27 -9.28
CA ASN A 115 -3.58 -2.80 -10.55
C ASN A 115 -2.18 -2.20 -10.35
N VAL A 116 -1.27 -2.99 -9.77
CA VAL A 116 0.11 -2.58 -9.44
C VAL A 116 1.13 -3.59 -9.98
N LEU A 117 2.36 -3.11 -10.18
CA LEU A 117 3.53 -3.97 -10.37
C LEU A 117 4.14 -4.24 -9.00
N ALA A 118 4.29 -5.51 -8.64
CA ALA A 118 4.88 -5.93 -7.37
C ALA A 118 6.31 -6.45 -7.57
N SER A 119 7.23 -6.00 -6.72
CA SER A 119 8.59 -6.53 -6.59
C SER A 119 8.73 -7.24 -5.25
N HIS A 120 9.20 -8.49 -5.27
CA HIS A 120 9.39 -9.35 -4.09
C HIS A 120 10.87 -9.47 -3.70
#